data_AF-A0A2R4NTI1-F1
#
_entry.id   AF-A0A2R4NTI1-F1
#
_cell.length_a   1.000
_cell.length_b   1.000
_cell.length_c   1.000
_cell.angle_alpha   90.00
_cell.angle_beta   90.00
_cell.angle_gamma   90.00
#
_symmetry.space_group_name_H-M   'P 1'
#
loop_
_entity.id
_entity.type
_entity.pdbx_description
1 polymer ?
#
loop_
_entity_poly.entity_id
_entity_poly.type
_entity_poly.pdbx_seq_one_letter_code
_entity_poly.pdbx_strand_id
1 'polypeptide(L)' 'MKKMNMADANTIVGGTGVTCKDTYQWLTGSTTLTCQAVTTCTDKHGKVTSTSTAPANVANCK' A
#
# COMPACT_ATOMS: atom_id res chain seq x y z
N MET A 1 5.42 32.24 -19.07
CA MET A 1 5.33 30.83 -18.63
C MET A 1 6.14 30.68 -17.36
N LYS A 2 5.50 30.39 -16.22
CA LYS A 2 6.19 30.15 -14.94
C LYS A 2 7.02 28.88 -15.10
N LYS A 3 8.34 28.96 -14.98
CA LYS A 3 9.26 27.82 -15.11
C LYS A 3 8.99 26.90 -13.92
N MET A 4 8.20 25.85 -14.14
CA MET A 4 8.01 24.78 -13.16
C MET A 4 9.35 24.06 -13.01
N ASN A 5 9.84 23.93 -11.78
CA ASN A 5 11.10 23.24 -11.53
C ASN A 5 10.95 21.75 -11.89
N MET A 6 12.00 21.15 -12.46
CA MET A 6 12.03 19.73 -12.78
C MET A 6 11.74 18.82 -11.56
N ALA A 7 11.91 19.33 -10.34
CA ALA A 7 11.51 18.64 -9.11
C ALA A 7 9.99 18.47 -8.98
N ASP A 8 9.22 19.50 -9.34
CA ASP A 8 7.74 19.48 -9.33
C ASP A 8 7.21 18.64 -10.51
N ALA A 9 7.92 18.65 -11.64
CA ALA A 9 7.63 17.75 -12.75
C ALA A 9 7.98 16.30 -12.39
N ASN A 10 8.97 16.06 -11.54
CA ASN A 10 9.34 14.71 -11.11
C ASN A 10 8.35 14.15 -10.09
N THR A 11 7.73 14.97 -9.24
CA THR A 11 6.59 14.52 -8.41
C THR A 11 5.34 14.22 -9.23
N ILE A 12 5.12 14.92 -10.36
CA ILE A 12 3.93 14.74 -11.22
C ILE A 12 4.11 13.62 -12.28
N VAL A 13 5.26 13.55 -12.96
CA VAL A 13 5.51 12.64 -14.10
C VAL A 13 6.47 11.51 -13.75
N GLY A 14 7.35 11.67 -12.77
CA GLY A 14 8.42 10.73 -12.40
C GLY A 14 8.29 10.10 -11.00
N GLY A 15 7.22 10.42 -10.28
CA GLY A 15 7.24 10.39 -8.82
C GLY A 15 7.47 9.01 -8.23
N THR A 16 8.39 8.96 -7.27
CA THR A 16 8.52 7.98 -6.19
C THR A 16 7.27 7.95 -5.28
N GLY A 17 6.08 8.22 -5.83
CA GLY A 17 4.80 8.22 -5.15
C GLY A 17 4.32 6.79 -4.97
N VAL A 18 5.00 6.06 -4.10
CA VAL A 18 4.52 4.77 -3.64
C VAL A 18 3.47 5.04 -2.58
N THR A 19 2.21 4.77 -2.92
CA THR A 19 1.11 4.83 -1.96
C THR A 19 0.93 3.45 -1.37
N CYS A 20 1.20 3.30 -0.08
CA CYS A 20 0.94 2.07 0.65
C CYS A 20 -0.41 2.16 1.33
N LYS A 21 -1.23 1.12 1.15
CA LYS A 21 -2.53 0.97 1.78
C LYS A 21 -2.53 -0.31 2.59
N ASP A 22 -2.82 -0.18 3.88
CA ASP A 22 -3.06 -1.31 4.77
C ASP A 22 -4.51 -1.75 4.67
N THR A 23 -4.69 -3.04 4.49
CA THR A 23 -5.99 -3.71 4.49
C THR A 23 -5.94 -4.84 5.50
N TYR A 24 -6.99 -5.03 6.26
CA TYR A 24 -7.06 -6.11 7.24
C TYR A 24 -7.96 -7.21 6.68
N GLN A 25 -7.48 -8.44 6.68
CA GLN A 25 -8.24 -9.59 6.22
C GLN A 25 -8.08 -10.79 7.13
N TRP A 26 -9.16 -11.56 7.24
CA TRP A 26 -9.14 -12.86 7.91
C TRP A 26 -8.38 -13.87 7.05
N LEU A 27 -7.40 -14.55 7.65
CA LEU A 27 -6.75 -15.67 7.01
C LEU A 27 -7.72 -16.85 6.94
N THR A 28 -8.25 -17.12 5.76
CA THR A 28 -9.11 -18.28 5.49
C THR A 28 -8.25 -19.55 5.36
N GLY A 29 -8.67 -20.65 6.00
CA GLY A 29 -7.98 -21.94 5.91
C GLY A 29 -6.99 -22.23 7.05
N SER A 30 -6.84 -21.32 8.01
CA SER A 30 -6.18 -21.60 9.29
C SER A 30 -7.19 -22.19 10.28
N THR A 31 -6.74 -23.11 11.14
CA THR A 31 -7.53 -23.63 12.27
C THR A 31 -7.76 -22.59 13.37
N THR A 32 -6.99 -21.51 13.37
CA THR A 32 -7.09 -20.42 14.33
C THR A 32 -7.51 -19.13 13.63
N LEU A 33 -8.49 -18.42 14.20
CA LEU A 33 -8.99 -17.15 13.68
C LEU A 33 -7.85 -16.10 13.69
N THR A 34 -7.18 -15.94 12.55
CA THR A 34 -5.96 -15.13 12.44
C THR A 34 -6.26 -13.92 11.57
N CYS A 35 -6.10 -12.72 12.13
CA CYS A 35 -6.20 -11.48 11.38
C CYS A 35 -4.82 -11.14 10.81
N GLN A 36 -4.79 -10.75 9.54
CA GLN A 36 -3.57 -10.30 8.87
C GLN A 36 -3.73 -8.89 8.34
N ALA A 37 -2.73 -8.05 8.60
CA ALA A 37 -2.55 -6.79 7.91
C ALA A 37 -1.83 -7.06 6.60
N VAL A 38 -2.42 -6.60 5.51
CA VAL A 38 -1.88 -6.67 4.16
C VAL A 38 -1.62 -5.27 3.68
N THR A 39 -0.35 -4.92 3.67
CA THR A 39 0.16 -3.65 3.16
C THR A 39 0.41 -3.81 1.68
N THR A 40 -0.42 -3.15 0.86
CA THR A 40 -0.22 -3.11 -0.60
C THR A 40 0.30 -1.75 -0.98
N CYS A 41 1.50 -1.72 -1.54
CA CYS A 41 2.11 -0.51 -2.06
C CYS A 41 1.91 -0.47 -3.58
N THR A 42 1.29 0.61 -4.06
CA THR A 42 1.08 0.87 -5.48
C THR A 42 1.87 2.08 -5.92
N ASP A 43 2.47 1.99 -7.09
CA ASP A 43 3.05 3.13 -7.79
C ASP A 43 1.95 4.13 -8.19
N LYS A 44 2.34 5.35 -8.54
CA LYS A 44 1.45 6.41 -9.08
C LYS A 44 0.59 5.96 -10.28
N HIS A 45 0.98 4.92 -11.00
CA HIS A 45 0.19 4.35 -12.10
C HIS A 45 -0.78 3.23 -11.65
N GLY A 46 -0.93 2.99 -10.35
CA GLY A 46 -1.78 1.93 -9.79
C GLY A 46 -1.16 0.53 -9.85
N LYS A 47 0.09 0.40 -10.31
CA LYS A 47 0.80 -0.88 -10.34
C LYS A 47 1.25 -1.26 -8.94
N VAL A 48 0.90 -2.47 -8.48
CA VAL A 48 1.45 -3.02 -7.24
C VAL A 48 2.96 -3.19 -7.37
N THR A 49 3.70 -2.52 -6.49
CA THR A 49 5.16 -2.60 -6.40
C THR A 49 5.60 -3.57 -5.32
N SER A 50 4.83 -3.67 -4.23
CA SER A 50 5.12 -4.57 -3.12
C SER A 50 3.86 -4.92 -2.34
N THR A 51 3.80 -6.15 -1.86
CA THR A 51 2.75 -6.61 -0.95
C THR A 51 3.44 -7.31 0.22
N SER A 52 3.11 -6.89 1.44
CA SER A 52 3.59 -7.54 2.66
C SER A 52 2.42 -7.94 3.53
N THR A 53 2.56 -9.08 4.22
CA THR A 53 1.56 -9.60 5.12
C THR A 53 2.17 -9.79 6.50
N ALA A 54 1.52 -9.22 7.52
CA ALA A 54 1.92 -9.36 8.91
C ALA A 54 0.72 -9.79 9.77
N PRO A 55 0.94 -10.59 10.82
CA PRO A 55 -0.11 -10.88 11.79
C PRO A 55 -0.56 -9.58 12.46
N ALA A 56 -1.87 -9.38 12.53
CA ALA A 56 -2.49 -8.19 13.11
C ALA A 56 -3.45 -8.59 14.23
N ASN A 57 -3.78 -7.63 15.10
CA ASN A 57 -4.76 -7.85 16.14
C ASN A 57 -6.13 -8.18 15.51
N VAL A 58 -6.78 -9.23 16.01
CA VAL A 58 -8.14 -9.65 15.62
C VAL A 58 -9.17 -8.52 15.67
N ALA A 59 -8.96 -7.52 16.53
CA ALA A 59 -9.80 -6.33 16.60
C ALA A 59 -9.72 -5.42 15.36
N ASN A 60 -8.74 -5.58 14.47
CA ASN A 60 -8.64 -4.79 13.23
C ASN A 60 -9.39 -5.44 12.05
N CYS A 61 -9.59 -6.76 12.10
CA CYS A 61 -10.42 -7.49 11.13
C CYS A 61 -11.86 -7.54 11.64
N LYS A 62 -12.58 -6.42 11.60
CA LYS A 62 -13.99 -6.36 12.03
C LYS A 62 -14.94 -6.58 10.86
#